data_AF-A0A327YAN2-F1
#
_entry.id   AF-A0A327YAN2-F1
#
_cell.length_a   1.000
_cell.length_b   1.000
_cell.length_c   1.000
_cell.angle_alpha   90.00
_cell.angle_beta   90.00
_cell.angle_gamma   90.00
#
_symmetry.space_group_name_H-M   'P 1'
#
loop_
_entity.id
_entity.type
_entity.pdbx_description
1 polymer ?
#
loop_
_entity_poly.entity_id
_entity_poly.type
_entity_poly.pdbx_seq_one_letter_code
_entity_poly.pdbx_strand_id
1 'polypeptide(L)'
;MEMERINEHTVKFYISYVDIEERGFDREEIWYNRERSEELFWEMMDEVHSEGDFSLEGPLWIQVQALEKGLEVLVTKAQLSKDGSKLELPLPEDKIKDFPVDEKIEELLDQHFNVGKDVEVLPEEDEEALHFTIYFKDIEDLIALAHRADFTNLNNRLFMFENRYYLYVEFNEDDYEEHEIDNMLSLLLEYGMDSQLTIYRLEEYGKEIIQENALATLAKHFPLK
;
A
#
# COMPACT_ATOMS: atom_id res chain seq x y z
N MET A 1 5.60 6.41 -30.79
CA MET A 1 4.47 5.73 -30.08
C MET A 1 3.43 5.20 -31.06
N GLU A 2 2.89 4.00 -30.81
CA GLU A 2 1.71 3.44 -31.50
C GLU A 2 0.58 3.20 -30.48
N MET A 3 -0.66 3.60 -30.81
CA MET A 3 -1.83 3.45 -29.95
C MET A 3 -2.88 2.57 -30.63
N GLU A 4 -3.43 1.61 -29.88
CA GLU A 4 -4.53 0.77 -30.30
C GLU A 4 -5.67 0.84 -29.28
N ARG A 5 -6.85 1.33 -29.71
CA ARG A 5 -8.04 1.36 -28.86
C ARG A 5 -8.70 -0.02 -28.88
N ILE A 6 -8.63 -0.73 -27.76
CA ILE A 6 -9.23 -2.05 -27.60
C ILE A 6 -10.76 -1.92 -27.44
N ASN A 7 -11.22 -0.95 -26.63
CA ASN A 7 -12.65 -0.69 -26.39
C ASN A 7 -12.87 0.74 -25.81
N GLU A 8 -14.07 1.06 -25.31
CA GLU A 8 -14.37 2.38 -24.75
C GLU A 8 -13.71 2.65 -23.39
N HIS A 9 -13.26 1.60 -22.71
CA HIS A 9 -12.72 1.68 -21.34
C HIS A 9 -11.26 1.23 -21.23
N THR A 10 -10.67 0.71 -22.30
CA THR A 10 -9.35 0.10 -22.35
C THR A 10 -8.61 0.60 -23.58
N VAL A 11 -7.42 1.13 -23.33
CA VAL A 11 -6.50 1.60 -24.35
C VAL A 11 -5.19 0.82 -24.24
N LYS A 12 -4.64 0.44 -25.38
CA LYS A 12 -3.35 -0.23 -25.50
C LYS A 12 -2.35 0.71 -26.16
N PHE A 13 -1.16 0.80 -25.58
CA PHE A 13 -0.07 1.63 -26.06
C PHE A 13 1.18 0.79 -26.29
N TYR A 14 1.92 1.14 -27.31
CA TYR A 14 3.27 0.65 -27.54
C TYR A 14 4.23 1.83 -27.60
N ILE A 15 5.23 1.79 -26.71
CA ILE A 15 6.26 2.82 -26.57
C ILE A 15 7.61 2.16 -26.83
N SER A 16 8.38 2.67 -27.79
CA SER A 16 9.71 2.13 -28.05
C SER A 16 10.71 2.62 -26.99
N TYR A 17 11.83 1.91 -26.80
CA TYR A 17 12.89 2.38 -25.89
C TYR A 17 13.48 3.72 -26.32
N VAL A 18 13.54 4.00 -27.63
CA VAL A 18 14.00 5.28 -28.17
C VAL A 18 13.05 6.41 -27.78
N ASP A 19 11.74 6.17 -27.88
CA ASP A 19 10.69 7.13 -27.47
C ASP A 19 10.72 7.42 -25.95
N ILE A 20 11.15 6.46 -25.14
CA ILE A 20 11.28 6.57 -23.68
C ILE A 20 12.50 7.43 -23.31
N GLU A 21 13.65 7.14 -23.94
CA GLU A 21 14.89 7.89 -23.74
C GLU A 21 14.77 9.34 -24.24
N GLU A 22 14.06 9.59 -25.35
CA GLU A 22 13.81 10.96 -25.85
C GLU A 22 12.94 11.81 -24.91
N ARG A 23 12.09 11.17 -24.10
CA ARG A 23 11.30 11.83 -23.04
C ARG A 23 12.10 12.01 -21.74
N GLY A 24 13.34 11.51 -21.68
CA GLY A 24 14.21 11.66 -20.52
C GLY A 24 13.97 10.63 -19.41
N PHE A 25 13.34 9.51 -19.73
CA PHE A 25 13.15 8.40 -18.80
C PHE A 25 14.14 7.27 -19.12
N ASP A 26 14.78 6.71 -18.10
CA ASP A 26 15.54 5.47 -18.25
C ASP A 26 14.62 4.24 -18.16
N ARG A 27 14.94 3.20 -18.93
CA ARG A 27 14.18 1.94 -18.94
C ARG A 27 14.03 1.32 -17.54
N GLU A 28 15.04 1.51 -16.69
CA GLU A 28 15.09 0.96 -15.32
C GLU A 28 14.26 1.86 -14.37
N GLU A 29 14.23 3.17 -14.60
CA GLU A 29 13.43 4.11 -13.78
C GLU A 29 11.92 3.87 -13.93
N ILE A 30 11.44 3.40 -15.09
CA ILE A 30 10.02 3.06 -15.27
C ILE A 30 9.58 1.91 -14.35
N TRP A 31 10.48 0.98 -14.04
CA TRP A 31 10.16 -0.17 -13.17
C TRP A 31 10.42 0.11 -11.70
N TYR A 32 11.48 0.86 -11.39
CA TYR A 32 11.94 1.06 -10.00
C TYR A 32 11.51 2.38 -9.38
N ASN A 33 11.03 3.34 -10.17
CA ASN A 33 10.62 4.64 -9.68
C ASN A 33 9.14 4.90 -10.00
N ARG A 34 8.31 4.78 -8.97
CA ARG A 34 6.85 4.98 -9.05
C ARG A 34 6.48 6.38 -9.54
N GLU A 35 7.12 7.43 -9.02
CA GLU A 35 6.82 8.81 -9.42
C GLU A 35 7.11 9.00 -10.91
N ARG A 36 8.24 8.47 -11.39
CA ARG A 36 8.62 8.53 -12.81
C ARG A 36 7.71 7.74 -13.72
N SER A 37 7.26 6.56 -13.28
CA SER A 37 6.35 5.73 -14.06
C SER A 37 4.97 6.38 -14.14
N GLU A 38 4.46 6.94 -13.03
CA GLU A 38 3.23 7.72 -13.01
C GLU A 38 3.32 8.95 -13.94
N GLU A 39 4.42 9.72 -13.88
CA GLU A 39 4.65 10.86 -14.80
C GLU A 39 4.54 10.44 -16.26
N LEU A 40 5.24 9.37 -16.66
CA LEU A 40 5.20 8.84 -18.02
C LEU A 40 3.75 8.49 -18.40
N PHE A 41 3.03 7.71 -17.58
CA PHE A 41 1.65 7.32 -17.90
C PHE A 41 0.70 8.52 -17.98
N TRP A 42 0.83 9.52 -17.12
CA TRP A 42 0.03 10.75 -17.21
C TRP A 42 0.31 11.52 -18.49
N GLU A 43 1.58 11.65 -18.90
CA GLU A 43 1.93 12.28 -20.18
C GLU A 43 1.34 11.50 -21.37
N MET A 44 1.40 10.17 -21.33
CA MET A 44 0.79 9.32 -22.37
C MET A 44 -0.73 9.49 -22.41
N MET A 45 -1.39 9.56 -21.24
CA MET A 45 -2.85 9.72 -21.16
C MET A 45 -3.32 11.12 -21.55
N ASP A 46 -2.54 12.17 -21.28
CA ASP A 46 -2.84 13.55 -21.71
C ASP A 46 -2.76 13.69 -23.23
N GLU A 47 -1.74 13.08 -23.87
CA GLU A 47 -1.61 13.04 -25.33
C GLU A 47 -2.83 12.36 -25.98
N VAL A 48 -3.38 11.34 -25.32
CA VAL A 48 -4.57 10.58 -25.76
C VAL A 48 -5.87 11.33 -25.52
N HIS A 49 -5.92 12.18 -24.50
CA HIS A 49 -7.09 13.00 -24.15
C HIS A 49 -7.46 14.00 -25.26
N SER A 50 -6.49 14.36 -26.12
CA SER A 50 -6.69 15.31 -27.22
C SER A 50 -7.49 14.77 -28.42
N GLU A 51 -7.67 13.44 -28.56
CA GLU A 51 -8.31 12.86 -29.75
C GLU A 51 -9.66 12.16 -29.52
N GLY A 52 -10.18 12.10 -28.28
CA GLY A 52 -11.60 11.80 -28.08
C GLY A 52 -11.98 11.16 -26.74
N ASP A 53 -12.87 11.86 -26.03
CA ASP A 53 -13.90 11.39 -25.09
C ASP A 53 -13.54 10.35 -24.01
N PHE A 54 -12.25 10.09 -23.74
CA PHE A 54 -11.86 9.29 -22.59
C PHE A 54 -11.80 10.19 -21.35
N SER A 55 -12.94 10.39 -20.69
CA SER A 55 -12.94 11.15 -19.43
C SER A 55 -12.14 10.38 -18.37
N LEU A 56 -10.93 10.86 -18.09
CA LEU A 56 -9.97 10.33 -17.10
C LEU A 56 -10.45 10.40 -15.64
N GLU A 57 -11.72 10.68 -15.40
CA GLU A 57 -12.29 10.68 -14.05
C GLU A 57 -12.53 9.24 -13.59
N GLY A 58 -11.66 8.77 -12.68
CA GLY A 58 -11.82 7.52 -11.94
C GLY A 58 -10.52 6.71 -11.82
N PRO A 59 -10.54 5.63 -11.04
CA PRO A 59 -9.40 4.73 -10.89
C PRO A 59 -9.03 4.06 -12.22
N LEU A 60 -7.73 4.04 -12.52
CA LEU A 60 -7.15 3.43 -13.71
C LEU A 60 -6.35 2.18 -13.33
N TRP A 61 -6.55 1.11 -14.07
CA TRP A 61 -5.79 -0.12 -14.02
C TRP A 61 -4.72 -0.08 -15.12
N ILE A 62 -3.45 -0.20 -14.75
CA ILE A 62 -2.33 -0.13 -15.69
C ILE A 62 -1.56 -1.43 -15.64
N GLN A 63 -1.39 -2.06 -16.79
CA GLN A 63 -0.56 -3.25 -16.96
C GLN A 63 0.57 -2.93 -17.93
N VAL A 64 1.81 -3.24 -17.55
CA VAL A 64 3.01 -2.99 -18.36
C VAL A 64 3.67 -4.31 -18.70
N GLN A 65 3.98 -4.50 -19.98
CA GLN A 65 4.69 -5.66 -20.49
C GLN A 65 5.95 -5.21 -21.24
N ALA A 66 7.11 -5.67 -20.79
CA ALA A 66 8.36 -5.47 -21.52
C ALA A 66 8.40 -6.33 -22.78
N LEU A 67 8.73 -5.72 -23.92
CA LEU A 67 9.02 -6.36 -25.19
C LEU A 67 10.49 -6.11 -25.57
N GLU A 68 11.03 -6.89 -26.51
CA GLU A 68 12.43 -6.77 -26.95
C GLU A 68 12.78 -5.38 -27.52
N LYS A 69 11.78 -4.60 -27.96
CA LYS A 69 11.97 -3.30 -28.62
C LYS A 69 11.21 -2.14 -27.98
N GLY A 70 10.51 -2.37 -26.87
CA GLY A 70 9.74 -1.33 -26.19
C GLY A 70 8.91 -1.88 -25.03
N LEU A 71 7.98 -1.06 -24.56
CA LEU A 71 6.99 -1.39 -23.57
C LEU A 71 5.60 -1.40 -24.22
N GLU A 72 4.85 -2.45 -23.91
CA GLU A 72 3.41 -2.53 -24.18
C GLU A 72 2.66 -2.21 -22.89
N VAL A 73 1.77 -1.22 -22.94
CA VAL A 73 1.04 -0.73 -21.77
C VAL A 73 -0.46 -0.82 -22.05
N LEU A 74 -1.20 -1.47 -21.16
CA LEU A 74 -2.65 -1.58 -21.22
C LEU A 74 -3.27 -0.79 -20.07
N VAL A 75 -4.06 0.23 -20.39
CA VAL A 75 -4.75 1.07 -19.41
C VAL A 75 -6.24 0.78 -19.49
N THR A 76 -6.85 0.34 -18.39
CA THR A 76 -8.28 0.05 -18.28
C THR A 76 -8.92 0.89 -17.19
N LYS A 77 -10.04 1.55 -17.49
CA LYS A 77 -10.85 2.27 -16.51
C LYS A 77 -11.61 1.26 -15.65
N ALA A 78 -11.38 1.30 -14.34
CA ALA A 78 -12.17 0.54 -13.39
C ALA A 78 -13.54 1.21 -13.20
N GLN A 79 -14.63 0.43 -13.18
CA GLN A 79 -15.97 0.92 -12.90
C GLN A 79 -16.39 0.53 -11.49
N LEU A 80 -17.03 1.44 -10.78
CA LEU A 80 -17.56 1.14 -9.46
C LEU A 80 -18.80 0.25 -9.59
N SER A 81 -18.83 -0.86 -8.85
CA SER A 81 -20.00 -1.73 -8.78
C SER A 81 -21.21 -0.96 -8.22
N LYS A 82 -22.41 -1.42 -8.55
CA LYS A 82 -23.69 -0.77 -8.16
C LYS A 82 -23.90 -0.65 -6.65
N ASP A 83 -23.11 -1.36 -5.85
CA ASP A 83 -23.16 -1.34 -4.38
C ASP A 83 -22.19 -0.32 -3.75
N GLY A 84 -21.35 0.34 -4.56
CA GLY A 84 -20.44 1.41 -4.11
C GLY A 84 -19.23 0.93 -3.28
N SER A 85 -19.13 -0.38 -3.05
CA SER A 85 -18.18 -1.02 -2.14
C SER A 85 -17.08 -1.80 -2.86
N LYS A 86 -17.22 -2.09 -4.16
CA LYS A 86 -16.23 -2.86 -4.92
C LYS A 86 -16.00 -2.27 -6.32
N LEU A 87 -14.74 -2.17 -6.74
CA LEU A 87 -14.36 -1.81 -8.11
C LEU A 87 -14.40 -3.07 -8.97
N GLU A 88 -15.13 -3.02 -10.09
CA GLU A 88 -15.20 -4.10 -11.07
C GLU A 88 -14.54 -3.65 -12.38
N LEU A 89 -13.72 -4.52 -12.96
CA LEU A 89 -13.18 -4.31 -14.31
C LEU A 89 -14.28 -4.65 -15.33
N PRO A 90 -14.64 -3.76 -16.27
CA PRO A 90 -15.65 -4.02 -17.30
C PRO A 90 -15.08 -4.91 -18.43
N LEU A 91 -14.47 -6.04 -18.06
CA LEU A 91 -13.95 -7.04 -18.97
C LEU A 91 -14.93 -8.22 -19.06
N PRO A 92 -15.19 -8.77 -20.24
CA PRO A 92 -16.01 -9.98 -20.36
C PRO A 92 -15.33 -11.13 -19.60
N GLU A 93 -16.08 -11.87 -18.77
CA GLU A 93 -15.59 -12.96 -17.90
C GLU A 93 -14.70 -13.98 -18.64
N ASP A 94 -14.94 -14.18 -19.94
CA ASP A 94 -14.18 -15.07 -20.80
C ASP A 94 -12.75 -14.58 -21.06
N LYS A 95 -12.52 -13.25 -21.08
CA LYS A 95 -11.18 -12.67 -21.16
C LYS A 95 -10.50 -12.59 -19.80
N ILE A 96 -11.25 -12.43 -18.70
CA ILE A 96 -10.71 -12.43 -17.32
C ILE A 96 -9.92 -13.72 -17.04
N LYS A 97 -10.35 -14.86 -17.58
CA LYS A 97 -9.65 -16.15 -17.46
C LYS A 97 -8.32 -16.25 -18.22
N ASP A 98 -8.14 -15.43 -19.26
CA ASP A 98 -6.88 -15.35 -20.03
C ASP A 98 -5.89 -14.37 -19.38
N PHE A 99 -6.35 -13.55 -18.43
CA PHE A 99 -5.47 -12.79 -17.55
C PHE A 99 -5.00 -13.72 -16.42
N PRO A 100 -3.68 -13.79 -16.14
CA PRO A 100 -3.18 -14.40 -14.91
C PRO A 100 -3.52 -13.45 -13.75
N VAL A 101 -4.80 -13.43 -13.36
CA VAL A 101 -5.27 -12.76 -12.15
C VAL A 101 -5.06 -13.78 -11.03
N ASP A 102 -3.85 -13.85 -10.49
CA ASP A 102 -3.60 -14.56 -9.24
C ASP A 102 -4.56 -14.03 -8.16
N GLU A 103 -4.97 -14.86 -7.19
CA GLU A 103 -5.80 -14.43 -6.05
C GLU A 103 -5.17 -13.25 -5.29
N LYS A 104 -3.84 -13.15 -5.31
CA LYS A 104 -3.06 -11.99 -4.84
C LYS A 104 -3.44 -10.66 -5.51
N ILE A 105 -3.95 -10.67 -6.74
CA ILE A 105 -4.31 -9.45 -7.47
C ILE A 105 -5.68 -8.92 -7.03
N GLU A 106 -6.62 -9.78 -6.62
CA GLU A 106 -7.85 -9.33 -5.95
C GLU A 106 -7.53 -8.68 -4.60
N GLU A 107 -6.61 -9.26 -3.83
CA GLU A 107 -6.13 -8.67 -2.57
C GLU A 107 -5.40 -7.34 -2.79
N LEU A 108 -4.52 -7.24 -3.80
CA LEU A 108 -3.84 -5.99 -4.14
C LEU A 108 -4.83 -4.91 -4.62
N LEU A 109 -5.91 -5.29 -5.32
CA LEU A 109 -6.99 -4.39 -5.72
C LEU A 109 -7.76 -3.85 -4.51
N ASP A 110 -8.09 -4.70 -3.54
CA ASP A 110 -8.75 -4.31 -2.29
C ASP A 110 -7.80 -3.49 -1.37
N GLN A 111 -6.49 -3.76 -1.39
CA GLN A 111 -5.48 -3.04 -0.61
C GLN A 111 -5.15 -1.64 -1.19
N HIS A 112 -5.00 -1.50 -2.52
CA HIS A 112 -4.60 -0.23 -3.13
C HIS A 112 -5.75 0.78 -3.30
N PHE A 113 -7.00 0.32 -3.34
CA PHE A 113 -8.16 1.19 -3.62
C PHE A 113 -9.13 1.37 -2.45
N ASN A 114 -8.74 0.99 -1.23
CA ASN A 114 -9.32 1.55 -0.02
C ASN A 114 -8.98 3.05 0.07
N VAL A 115 -9.77 3.87 -0.66
CA VAL A 115 -9.75 5.33 -0.68
C VAL A 115 -10.04 5.81 0.75
N GLY A 116 -8.98 6.04 1.52
CA GLY A 116 -9.10 6.51 2.90
C GLY A 116 -7.82 6.59 3.72
N LYS A 117 -6.72 5.91 3.37
CA LYS A 117 -5.44 6.07 4.07
C LYS A 117 -4.27 5.92 3.10
N ASP A 118 -3.47 6.97 2.98
CA ASP A 118 -2.13 6.94 2.39
C ASP A 118 -1.26 5.96 3.19
N VAL A 119 -1.31 4.68 2.83
CA VAL A 119 -0.33 3.66 3.22
C VAL A 119 0.46 3.36 1.96
N GLU A 120 1.59 4.05 1.81
CA GLU A 120 2.64 3.60 0.90
C GLU A 120 3.18 2.28 1.46
N VAL A 121 2.62 1.17 0.97
CA VAL A 121 3.24 -0.14 1.12
C VAL A 121 4.39 -0.18 0.12
N LEU A 122 5.61 0.05 0.61
CA LEU A 122 6.81 -0.22 -0.16
C LEU A 122 6.85 -1.73 -0.48
N PRO A 123 7.09 -2.14 -1.73
CA PRO A 123 7.33 -3.54 -2.04
C PRO A 123 8.76 -3.84 -1.62
N GLU A 124 8.96 -4.46 -0.46
CA GLU A 124 10.22 -5.11 -0.14
C GLU A 124 10.02 -6.62 -0.12
N GLU A 125 10.83 -7.26 -0.96
CA GLU A 125 10.90 -8.68 -1.19
C GLU A 125 11.52 -9.39 0.02
N ASP A 126 10.70 -9.84 0.95
CA ASP A 126 11.01 -10.96 1.84
C ASP A 126 9.65 -11.44 2.43
N GLU A 127 9.52 -12.72 2.81
CA GLU A 127 8.29 -13.30 3.37
C GLU A 127 8.00 -12.77 4.80
N GLU A 128 8.00 -11.44 5.00
CA GLU A 128 8.25 -10.81 6.29
C GLU A 128 7.01 -10.17 6.91
N ALA A 129 6.74 -10.59 8.14
CA ALA A 129 5.75 -10.11 9.10
C ALA A 129 5.20 -8.67 8.88
N LEU A 130 3.88 -8.54 8.91
CA LEU A 130 3.17 -7.27 8.87
C LEU A 130 3.52 -6.41 10.09
N HIS A 131 4.04 -5.20 9.87
CA HIS A 131 4.45 -4.33 10.97
C HIS A 131 3.77 -2.96 10.94
N PHE A 132 3.53 -2.39 12.13
CA PHE A 132 2.93 -1.06 12.27
C PHE A 132 3.66 -0.23 13.32
N THR A 133 3.77 1.07 13.05
CA THR A 133 4.25 2.06 14.01
C THR A 133 3.10 2.95 14.43
N ILE A 134 2.84 3.00 15.74
CA ILE A 134 1.73 3.76 16.32
C ILE A 134 2.30 4.77 17.31
N TYR A 135 1.92 6.03 17.17
CA TYR A 135 2.37 7.07 18.07
C TYR A 135 1.27 7.47 19.06
N PHE A 136 1.71 7.82 20.26
CA PHE A 136 0.86 8.22 21.37
C PHE A 136 1.32 9.61 21.85
N LYS A 137 0.34 10.45 22.17
CA LYS A 137 0.60 11.81 22.68
C LYS A 137 1.08 11.76 24.12
N ASP A 138 0.52 10.85 24.91
CA ASP A 138 0.84 10.64 26.31
C ASP A 138 1.13 9.15 26.59
N ILE A 139 1.93 8.88 27.62
CA ILE A 139 2.22 7.51 28.05
C ILE A 139 1.00 6.88 28.76
N GLU A 140 0.12 7.69 29.34
CA GLU A 140 -1.09 7.21 30.01
C GLU A 140 -2.02 6.47 29.03
N ASP A 141 -2.12 6.93 27.77
CA ASP A 141 -2.89 6.25 26.72
C ASP A 141 -2.32 4.86 26.41
N LEU A 142 -0.98 4.75 26.40
CA LEU A 142 -0.27 3.50 26.16
C LEU A 142 -0.42 2.53 27.35
N ILE A 143 -0.41 3.04 28.58
CA ILE A 143 -0.68 2.25 29.78
C ILE A 143 -2.13 1.74 29.75
N ALA A 144 -3.10 2.60 29.41
CA ALA A 144 -4.50 2.21 29.29
C ALA A 144 -4.70 1.11 28.22
N LEU A 145 -4.05 1.25 27.06
CA LEU A 145 -4.02 0.23 26.02
C LEU A 145 -3.48 -1.10 26.55
N ALA A 146 -2.36 -1.09 27.27
CA ALA A 146 -1.71 -2.29 27.80
C ALA A 146 -2.62 -3.14 28.72
N HIS A 147 -3.65 -2.54 29.34
CA HIS A 147 -4.64 -3.25 30.18
C HIS A 147 -5.91 -3.63 29.43
N ARG A 148 -6.09 -3.20 28.18
CA ARG A 148 -7.33 -3.37 27.41
C ARG A 148 -7.50 -4.79 26.89
N ALA A 149 -6.42 -5.42 26.46
CA ALA A 149 -6.37 -6.76 25.89
C ALA A 149 -5.09 -7.49 26.30
N ASP A 150 -5.02 -8.78 25.99
CA ASP A 150 -3.82 -9.57 26.20
C ASP A 150 -2.92 -9.47 24.96
N PHE A 151 -1.78 -8.78 25.11
CA PHE A 151 -0.79 -8.59 24.05
C PHE A 151 0.45 -9.49 24.24
N THR A 152 0.35 -10.54 25.06
CA THR A 152 1.51 -11.38 25.42
C THR A 152 2.16 -12.07 24.22
N ASN A 153 1.38 -12.39 23.18
CA ASN A 153 1.88 -13.03 21.96
C ASN A 153 2.22 -12.03 20.84
N LEU A 154 1.98 -10.74 21.05
CA LEU A 154 2.25 -9.72 20.05
C LEU A 154 3.67 -9.20 20.23
N ASN A 155 4.52 -9.30 19.21
CA ASN A 155 5.83 -8.68 19.24
C ASN A 155 5.68 -7.17 19.21
N ASN A 156 6.11 -6.50 20.29
CA ASN A 156 5.98 -5.06 20.39
C ASN A 156 7.11 -4.39 21.18
N ARG A 157 7.52 -3.22 20.71
CA ARG A 157 8.67 -2.44 21.21
C ARG A 157 8.24 -0.99 21.42
N LEU A 158 8.79 -0.33 22.43
CA LEU A 158 8.44 1.05 22.78
C LEU A 158 9.66 1.97 22.66
N PHE A 159 9.46 3.07 21.93
CA PHE A 159 10.44 4.12 21.70
C PHE A 159 9.90 5.48 22.13
N MET A 160 10.81 6.41 22.36
CA MET A 160 10.53 7.83 22.49
C MET A 160 11.33 8.60 21.45
N PHE A 161 10.64 9.38 20.64
CA PHE A 161 11.26 10.20 19.59
C PHE A 161 10.51 11.53 19.52
N GLU A 162 11.23 12.64 19.34
CA GLU A 162 10.65 14.00 19.27
C GLU A 162 9.59 14.31 20.35
N ASN A 163 9.84 13.86 21.59
CA ASN A 163 8.96 14.06 22.74
C ASN A 163 7.56 13.41 22.59
N ARG A 164 7.46 12.33 21.80
CA ARG A 164 6.30 11.45 21.66
C ARG A 164 6.70 9.99 21.87
N TYR A 165 5.72 9.17 22.20
CA TYR A 165 5.91 7.74 22.38
C TYR A 165 5.50 7.00 21.13
N TYR A 166 6.30 6.02 20.71
CA TYR A 166 6.07 5.20 19.53
C TYR A 166 6.08 3.74 19.93
N LEU A 167 4.99 3.04 19.65
CA LEU A 167 4.87 1.60 19.77
C LEU A 167 5.07 1.00 18.37
N TYR A 168 6.09 0.18 18.22
CA TYR A 168 6.25 -0.70 17.08
C TYR A 168 5.59 -2.03 17.40
N VAL A 169 4.77 -2.55 16.49
CA VAL A 169 4.12 -3.85 16.59
C VAL A 169 4.39 -4.66 15.32
N GLU A 170 4.59 -5.96 15.48
CA GLU A 170 4.91 -6.90 14.43
C GLU A 170 3.99 -8.12 14.54
N PHE A 171 3.34 -8.45 13.42
CA PHE A 171 2.41 -9.55 13.26
C PHE A 171 3.03 -10.58 12.31
N ASN A 172 3.31 -11.76 12.84
CA ASN A 172 3.76 -12.87 12.02
C ASN A 172 2.55 -13.49 11.30
N GLU A 173 2.63 -13.63 9.98
CA GLU A 173 1.54 -14.17 9.15
C GLU A 173 1.22 -15.64 9.49
N ASP A 174 2.20 -16.38 10.04
CA ASP A 174 1.99 -17.76 10.51
C ASP A 174 1.13 -17.84 11.79
N ASP A 175 1.11 -16.76 12.58
CA ASP A 175 0.48 -16.73 13.92
C ASP A 175 -0.89 -16.02 13.94
N TYR A 176 -1.21 -15.23 12.91
CA TYR A 176 -2.39 -14.37 12.87
C TYR A 176 -3.09 -14.40 11.51
N GLU A 177 -4.42 -14.59 11.53
CA GLU A 177 -5.24 -14.38 10.34
C GLU A 177 -5.50 -12.86 10.12
N GLU A 178 -5.73 -12.42 8.88
CA GLU A 178 -5.95 -11.00 8.54
C GLU A 178 -7.00 -10.31 9.42
N HIS A 179 -8.13 -10.98 9.65
CA HIS A 179 -9.22 -10.43 10.46
C HIS A 179 -8.82 -10.29 11.94
N GLU A 180 -7.87 -11.08 12.44
CA GLU A 180 -7.32 -10.93 13.80
C GLU A 180 -6.37 -9.75 13.87
N ILE A 181 -5.54 -9.55 12.84
CA ILE A 181 -4.66 -8.39 12.69
C ILE A 181 -5.50 -7.11 12.68
N ASP A 182 -6.56 -7.06 11.87
CA ASP A 182 -7.48 -5.92 11.80
C ASP A 182 -8.14 -5.59 13.14
N ASN A 183 -8.59 -6.61 13.86
CA ASN A 183 -9.19 -6.44 15.19
C ASN A 183 -8.17 -5.87 16.19
N MET A 184 -6.94 -6.41 16.17
CA MET A 184 -5.86 -5.95 17.04
C MET A 184 -5.44 -4.53 16.71
N LEU A 185 -5.24 -4.23 15.43
CA LEU A 185 -4.90 -2.90 14.95
C LEU A 185 -5.98 -1.89 15.32
N SER A 186 -7.26 -2.26 15.18
CA SER A 186 -8.39 -1.42 15.60
C SER A 186 -8.30 -1.06 17.08
N LEU A 187 -7.98 -2.02 17.96
CA LEU A 187 -7.77 -1.75 19.38
C LEU A 187 -6.59 -0.82 19.64
N LEU A 188 -5.46 -1.01 18.95
CA LEU A 188 -4.29 -0.16 19.12
C LEU A 188 -4.59 1.30 18.71
N LEU A 189 -5.33 1.47 17.60
CA LEU A 189 -5.71 2.77 17.04
C LEU A 189 -6.85 3.47 17.81
N GLU A 190 -7.50 2.81 18.77
CA GLU A 190 -8.40 3.50 19.70
C GLU A 190 -7.63 4.44 20.65
N TYR A 191 -6.39 4.10 20.97
CA TYR A 191 -5.55 4.80 21.95
C TYR A 191 -4.41 5.58 21.30
N GLY A 192 -4.00 5.19 20.10
CA GLY A 192 -2.90 5.80 19.36
C GLY A 192 -3.32 6.29 17.98
N MET A 193 -2.36 6.86 17.27
CA MET A 193 -2.51 7.26 15.87
C MET A 193 -1.45 6.55 15.04
N ASP A 194 -1.80 6.17 13.81
CA ASP A 194 -0.85 5.59 12.89
C ASP A 194 0.30 6.57 12.59
N SER A 195 1.49 6.02 12.36
CA SER A 195 2.69 6.78 12.03
C SER A 195 3.38 6.15 10.84
N GLN A 196 3.74 6.96 9.86
CA GLN A 196 4.59 6.57 8.73
C GLN A 196 6.09 6.49 9.10
N LEU A 197 6.43 6.43 10.40
CA LEU A 197 7.83 6.35 10.81
C LEU A 197 8.27 4.90 10.77
N THR A 198 9.36 4.64 10.05
CA THR A 198 9.98 3.32 9.99
C THR A 198 10.65 2.96 11.30
N ILE A 199 10.73 1.66 11.59
CA ILE A 199 11.45 1.14 12.75
C ILE A 199 12.92 1.57 12.72
N TYR A 200 13.58 1.54 11.56
CA TYR A 200 14.98 1.93 11.39
C TYR A 200 15.26 3.35 11.88
N ARG A 201 14.36 4.29 11.61
CA ARG A 201 14.50 5.67 12.08
C ARG A 201 14.35 5.78 13.59
N LEU A 202 13.47 4.99 14.19
CA LEU A 202 13.30 4.92 15.64
C LEU A 202 14.49 4.24 16.32
N GLU A 203 15.09 3.22 15.71
CA GLU A 203 16.29 2.56 16.24
C GLU A 203 17.53 3.46 16.15
N GLU A 204 17.67 4.22 15.06
CA GLU A 204 18.85 5.06 14.85
C GLU A 204 18.77 6.39 15.62
N TYR A 205 17.59 7.03 15.66
CA TYR A 205 17.42 8.38 16.22
C TYR A 205 16.49 8.45 17.43
N GLY A 206 15.67 7.42 17.64
CA GLY A 206 14.79 7.32 18.79
C GLY A 206 15.52 6.79 20.03
N LYS A 207 14.91 7.01 21.19
CA LYS A 207 15.32 6.39 22.44
C LYS A 207 14.44 5.17 22.69
N GLU A 208 15.02 3.99 22.60
CA GLU A 208 14.36 2.77 23.03
C GLU A 208 14.09 2.80 24.54
N ILE A 209 12.82 2.56 24.92
CA ILE A 209 12.38 2.49 26.32
C ILE A 209 12.23 1.03 26.73
N ILE A 210 11.57 0.22 25.91
CA ILE A 210 11.34 -1.21 26.17
C ILE A 210 11.55 -1.98 24.86
N GLN A 211 12.49 -2.93 24.90
CA GLN A 211 12.97 -3.65 23.72
C GLN A 211 12.06 -4.79 23.28
N GLU A 212 11.38 -5.46 24.20
CA GLU A 212 10.48 -6.58 23.90
C GLU A 212 9.27 -6.54 24.84
N ASN A 213 8.11 -6.97 24.34
CA ASN A 213 6.88 -7.11 25.11
C ASN A 213 6.55 -5.83 25.89
N ALA A 214 6.64 -4.67 25.23
CA ALA A 214 6.45 -3.37 25.86
C ALA A 214 5.09 -3.23 26.56
N LEU A 215 3.99 -3.62 25.91
CA LEU A 215 2.64 -3.58 26.47
C LEU A 215 2.51 -4.47 27.71
N ALA A 216 2.97 -5.72 27.65
CA ALA A 216 2.94 -6.63 28.81
C ALA A 216 3.79 -6.08 29.98
N THR A 217 4.93 -5.47 29.67
CA THR A 217 5.80 -4.82 30.67
C THR A 217 5.11 -3.62 31.31
N LEU A 218 4.44 -2.78 30.52
CA LEU A 218 3.67 -1.63 31.03
C LEU A 218 2.53 -2.09 31.94
N ALA A 219 1.74 -3.08 31.50
CA ALA A 219 0.64 -3.63 32.30
C ALA A 219 1.12 -4.17 33.67
N LYS A 220 2.28 -4.84 33.68
CA LYS A 220 2.90 -5.39 34.90
C LYS A 220 3.41 -4.32 35.86
N HIS A 221 4.01 -3.26 35.35
CA HIS A 221 4.66 -2.22 36.17
C HIS A 221 3.74 -1.05 36.55
N PHE A 222 2.68 -0.82 35.79
CA PHE A 222 1.74 0.29 35.98
C PHE A 222 0.30 -0.22 36.09
N PRO A 223 -0.16 -0.67 37.28
CA PRO A 223 -1.53 -1.10 37.47
C PRO A 223 -2.52 0.09 37.38
N LEU A 224 -3.66 -0.11 36.71
CA LEU A 224 -4.77 0.83 36.75
C LEU A 224 -5.27 0.98 38.19
N LYS A 225 -5.36 2.23 38.67
CA LYS A 225 -5.88 2.56 40.00
C LYS A 225 -7.40 2.55 40.04
#